data_AF-A0AAX3J0N7-F1
#
_entry.id   AF-A0AAX3J0N7-F1
#
_cell.length_a   1.000
_cell.length_b   1.000
_cell.length_c   1.000
_cell.angle_alpha   90.00
_cell.angle_beta   90.00
_cell.angle_gamma   90.00
#
_symmetry.space_group_name_H-M   'P 1'
#
loop_
_entity.id
_entity.type
_entity.pdbx_description
1 polymer ?
#
loop_
_entity_poly.entity_id
_entity_poly.type
_entity_poly.pdbx_seq_one_letter_code
_entity_poly.pdbx_strand_id
1 'polypeptide(L)'
;MFGFIYLFILISAYKWYMKPFTLKQIWLMAGIGLGFFLLYTCASIVLSLFGIDVGIFITGPFKLPVIMVGFGIFLLFDRLSFHNRIINRIAQSAFAVYLITEYPATRTLLWKHLFVLEDLYQQHFAILQILGILLIIYLVCTLIDFVRQGLFAVTVNRNRGRWLELVWDGIEKQIKHLQEE
;
A
#
# COMPACT_ATOMS: atom_id res chain seq x y z
N MET A 1 3.29 7.14 -7.78
CA MET A 1 3.21 6.38 -9.07
C MET A 1 4.40 5.46 -9.31
N PHE A 2 5.63 5.97 -9.57
CA PHE A 2 6.80 5.11 -9.85
C PHE A 2 7.11 4.07 -8.76
N GLY A 3 6.97 4.45 -7.49
CA GLY A 3 7.15 3.52 -6.37
C GLY A 3 6.16 2.34 -6.35
N PHE A 4 4.91 2.59 -6.73
CA PHE A 4 3.89 1.53 -6.79
C PHE A 4 4.19 0.54 -7.92
N ILE A 5 4.58 1.05 -9.09
CA ILE A 5 4.98 0.22 -10.24
C ILE A 5 6.17 -0.67 -9.84
N TYR A 6 7.15 -0.10 -9.13
CA TYR A 6 8.30 -0.85 -8.64
C TYR A 6 7.89 -1.99 -7.68
N LEU A 7 7.05 -1.69 -6.68
CA LEU A 7 6.56 -2.71 -5.75
C LEU A 7 5.75 -3.80 -6.45
N PHE A 8 4.93 -3.44 -7.45
CA PHE A 8 4.16 -4.38 -8.24
C PHE A 8 5.06 -5.33 -9.04
N ILE A 9 6.10 -4.81 -9.70
CA ILE A 9 7.10 -5.60 -10.43
C ILE A 9 7.82 -6.54 -9.45
N LEU A 10 8.26 -6.03 -8.30
CA LEU A 10 8.98 -6.83 -7.28
C LEU A 10 8.13 -8.02 -6.79
N ILE A 11 6.86 -7.78 -6.42
CA ILE A 11 5.97 -8.83 -5.92
C ILE A 11 5.64 -9.83 -7.04
N SER A 12 5.42 -9.35 -8.26
CA SER A 12 5.12 -10.21 -9.42
C SER A 12 6.32 -11.09 -9.76
N ALA A 13 7.53 -10.53 -9.79
CA ALA A 13 8.76 -11.27 -10.03
C ALA A 13 9.02 -12.33 -8.95
N TYR A 14 8.80 -11.99 -7.67
CA TYR A 14 8.88 -12.96 -6.58
C TYR A 14 7.90 -14.12 -6.78
N LYS A 15 6.63 -13.82 -7.09
CA LYS A 15 5.59 -14.84 -7.24
C LYS A 15 5.85 -15.77 -8.43
N TRP A 16 6.43 -15.28 -9.52
CA TRP A 16 6.65 -16.05 -10.75
C TRP A 16 7.99 -16.79 -10.79
N TYR A 17 9.04 -16.26 -10.17
CA TYR A 17 10.40 -16.80 -10.35
C TYR A 17 11.02 -17.41 -9.09
N MET A 18 10.48 -17.13 -7.89
CA MET A 18 11.10 -17.58 -6.64
C MET A 18 10.31 -18.67 -5.92
N LYS A 19 11.05 -19.62 -5.33
CA LYS A 19 10.50 -20.59 -4.39
C LYS A 19 10.09 -19.87 -3.09
N PRO A 20 9.04 -20.34 -2.40
CA PRO A 20 8.59 -19.71 -1.16
C PRO A 20 9.70 -19.73 -0.11
N PHE A 21 10.08 -18.56 0.40
CA PHE A 21 11.07 -18.46 1.47
C PHE A 21 10.57 -19.13 2.76
N THR A 22 11.51 -19.70 3.51
CA THR A 22 11.26 -20.23 4.85
C THR A 22 11.14 -19.09 5.87
N LEU A 23 10.40 -19.30 6.96
CA LEU A 23 10.23 -18.29 8.02
C LEU A 23 11.56 -17.80 8.59
N LYS A 24 12.56 -18.69 8.72
CA LYS A 24 13.91 -18.34 9.18
C LYS A 24 14.61 -17.36 8.22
N GLN A 25 14.48 -17.57 6.92
CA GLN A 25 15.05 -16.70 5.90
C GLN A 25 14.36 -15.33 5.85
N ILE A 26 13.03 -15.29 6.04
CA ILE A 26 12.27 -14.04 6.09
C ILE A 26 12.69 -13.19 7.30
N TRP A 27 12.77 -13.80 8.47
CA TRP A 27 13.24 -13.13 9.69
C TRP A 27 14.70 -12.65 9.56
N LEU A 28 15.57 -13.48 8.97
CA LEU A 28 16.96 -13.14 8.74
C LEU A 28 17.09 -11.97 7.74
N MET A 29 16.31 -11.97 6.65
CA MET A 29 16.28 -10.87 5.68
C MET A 29 15.79 -9.56 6.30
N ALA A 30 14.69 -9.59 7.07
CA ALA A 30 14.18 -8.43 7.79
C ALA A 30 15.19 -7.92 8.83
N GLY A 31 15.83 -8.84 9.57
CA GLY A 31 16.86 -8.53 10.56
C GLY A 31 18.12 -7.91 9.94
N ILE A 32 18.61 -8.45 8.82
CA ILE A 32 19.76 -7.87 8.09
C ILE A 32 19.41 -6.47 7.56
N GLY A 33 18.23 -6.31 6.96
CA GLY A 33 17.78 -5.02 6.46
C GLY A 33 17.71 -3.96 7.57
N LEU A 34 17.16 -4.34 8.73
CA LEU A 34 17.04 -3.47 9.90
C LEU A 34 18.41 -3.18 10.55
N GLY A 35 19.27 -4.18 10.64
CA GLY A 35 20.64 -4.02 11.13
C GLY A 35 21.46 -3.07 10.26
N PHE A 36 21.37 -3.19 8.93
CA PHE A 36 22.03 -2.29 8.00
C PHE A 36 21.49 -0.86 8.09
N PHE A 37 20.17 -0.72 8.28
CA PHE A 37 19.52 0.57 8.51
C PHE A 37 20.06 1.25 9.78
N LEU A 38 20.07 0.53 10.92
CA LEU A 38 20.56 1.05 12.20
C LEU A 38 22.06 1.38 12.15
N LEU A 39 22.87 0.49 11.58
CA LEU A 39 24.31 0.70 11.43
C LEU A 39 24.59 1.97 10.64
N TYR A 40 23.88 2.20 9.53
CA TYR A 40 24.04 3.41 8.74
C TYR A 40 23.60 4.67 9.50
N THR A 41 22.50 4.62 10.25
CA THR A 41 22.08 5.76 11.10
C THR A 41 23.12 6.09 12.17
N CYS A 42 23.69 5.08 12.83
CA CYS A 42 24.76 5.28 13.80
C CYS A 42 26.01 5.87 13.14
N ALA A 43 26.41 5.34 11.97
CA ALA A 43 27.55 5.87 11.23
C ALA A 43 27.35 7.33 10.79
N SER A 44 26.14 7.68 10.34
CA SER A 44 25.76 9.05 9.96
C SER A 44 25.81 10.00 11.15
N ILE A 45 25.28 9.60 12.31
CA ILE A 45 25.35 10.40 13.56
C ILE A 45 26.81 10.62 13.97
N VAL A 46 27.64 9.56 13.96
CA VAL A 46 29.06 9.65 14.31
C VAL A 46 29.79 10.58 13.35
N LEU A 47 29.56 10.49 12.04
CA LEU A 47 30.22 11.37 11.06
C LEU A 47 29.76 12.83 11.17
N SER A 48 28.49 13.06 11.51
CA SER A 48 27.95 14.41 11.78
C SER A 48 28.62 15.03 13.02
N LEU A 49 28.95 14.25 14.06
CA LEU A 49 29.76 14.72 15.20
C LEU A 49 31.18 15.15 14.77
N PHE A 50 31.72 14.58 13.70
CA PHE A 50 33.00 14.99 13.10
C PHE A 50 32.88 16.16 12.10
N GLY A 51 31.69 16.78 12.00
CA GLY A 51 31.45 17.93 11.11
C GLY A 51 31.27 17.57 9.63
N ILE A 52 31.11 16.29 9.31
CA ILE A 52 30.82 15.82 7.95
C ILE A 52 29.36 15.37 7.92
N ASP A 53 28.48 16.25 7.43
CA ASP A 53 27.07 15.93 7.20
C ASP A 53 26.91 15.08 5.94
N VAL A 54 27.24 13.80 6.05
CA VAL A 54 26.65 12.78 5.17
C VAL A 54 25.19 12.62 5.60
N GLY A 55 24.32 13.41 4.98
CA GLY A 55 22.88 13.28 5.15
C GLY A 55 22.40 11.84 4.97
N ILE A 56 21.18 11.54 5.41
CA ILE A 56 20.66 10.17 5.48
C ILE A 56 20.26 9.62 4.09
N PHE A 57 21.20 9.57 3.15
CA PHE A 57 20.94 9.32 1.73
C PHE A 57 20.67 7.83 1.43
N ILE A 58 21.21 6.92 2.24
CA ILE A 58 20.98 5.47 2.09
C ILE A 58 19.64 5.02 2.70
N THR A 59 19.00 5.84 3.54
CA THR A 59 17.64 5.57 4.04
C THR A 59 16.54 6.15 3.16
N GLY A 60 16.92 6.71 2.00
CA GLY A 60 15.98 7.22 1.02
C GLY A 60 14.92 6.17 0.62
N PRO A 61 13.74 6.63 0.18
CA PRO A 61 12.71 5.72 -0.30
C PRO A 61 13.26 4.88 -1.47
N PHE A 62 12.89 3.59 -1.52
CA PHE A 62 13.31 2.62 -2.55
C PHE A 62 14.78 2.17 -2.53
N LYS A 63 15.51 2.38 -1.42
CA LYS A 63 16.86 1.82 -1.23
C LYS A 63 16.77 0.36 -0.78
N LEU A 64 17.78 -0.43 -1.12
CA LEU A 64 17.82 -1.88 -0.86
C LEU A 64 17.50 -2.26 0.60
N PRO A 65 18.07 -1.61 1.64
CA PRO A 65 17.77 -1.98 3.02
C PRO A 65 16.30 -1.79 3.39
N VAL A 66 15.70 -0.69 2.93
CA VAL A 66 14.29 -0.36 3.19
C VAL A 66 13.37 -1.36 2.50
N ILE A 67 13.70 -1.75 1.26
CA ILE A 67 12.95 -2.76 0.51
C ILE A 67 13.09 -4.14 1.18
N MET A 68 14.28 -4.52 1.64
CA MET A 68 14.48 -5.79 2.36
C MET A 68 13.62 -5.90 3.62
N VAL A 69 13.58 -4.83 4.42
CA VAL A 69 12.72 -4.78 5.62
C VAL A 69 11.25 -4.83 5.25
N GLY A 70 10.80 -3.96 4.33
CA GLY A 70 9.40 -3.88 3.92
C GLY A 70 8.89 -5.18 3.27
N PHE A 71 9.68 -5.76 2.38
CA PHE A 71 9.37 -7.04 1.74
C PHE A 71 9.38 -8.20 2.73
N GLY A 72 10.32 -8.21 3.69
CA GLY A 72 10.36 -9.22 4.76
C GLY A 72 9.12 -9.18 5.64
N ILE A 73 8.69 -7.98 6.05
CA ILE A 73 7.46 -7.78 6.82
C ILE A 73 6.25 -8.24 6.00
N PHE A 74 6.16 -7.87 4.71
CA PHE A 74 5.08 -8.30 3.84
C PHE A 74 4.96 -9.83 3.75
N LEU A 75 6.08 -10.54 3.53
CA LEU A 75 6.09 -12.00 3.50
C LEU A 75 5.72 -12.64 4.84
N LEU A 76 5.99 -11.96 5.96
CA LEU A 76 5.59 -12.42 7.28
C LEU A 76 4.06 -12.34 7.45
N PHE A 77 3.45 -11.24 7.02
CA PHE A 77 2.00 -11.07 7.05
C PHE A 77 1.27 -11.96 6.04
N ASP A 78 1.87 -12.28 4.88
CA ASP A 78 1.29 -13.23 3.92
C ASP A 78 1.06 -14.63 4.51
N ARG A 79 1.86 -15.01 5.51
CA ARG A 79 1.71 -16.29 6.24
C ARG A 79 0.64 -16.25 7.33
N LEU A 80 0.20 -15.06 7.75
CA LEU A 80 -0.80 -14.89 8.80
C LEU A 80 -2.19 -14.75 8.16
N SER A 81 -3.05 -15.74 8.38
CA SER A 81 -4.44 -15.67 7.91
C SER A 81 -5.35 -15.16 9.03
N PHE A 82 -5.84 -13.93 8.89
CA PHE A 82 -6.87 -13.36 9.75
C PHE A 82 -8.19 -13.30 8.98
N HIS A 83 -9.26 -13.89 9.53
CA HIS A 83 -10.57 -13.89 8.89
C HIS A 83 -11.55 -13.02 9.68
N ASN A 84 -11.58 -11.72 9.37
CA ASN A 84 -12.56 -10.79 9.91
C ASN A 84 -13.13 -9.90 8.79
N ARG A 85 -14.46 -9.83 8.70
CA ARG A 85 -15.16 -9.05 7.67
C ARG A 85 -14.83 -7.55 7.73
N ILE A 86 -14.67 -6.99 8.93
CA ILE A 86 -14.36 -5.56 9.11
C ILE A 86 -12.94 -5.28 8.64
N ILE A 87 -11.99 -6.09 9.07
CA ILE A 87 -10.57 -5.97 8.69
C ILE A 87 -10.41 -6.12 7.18
N ASN A 88 -11.07 -7.11 6.57
CA ASN A 88 -11.00 -7.31 5.11
C ASN A 88 -11.61 -6.13 4.34
N ARG A 89 -12.68 -5.50 4.83
CA ARG A 89 -13.24 -4.28 4.23
C ARG A 89 -12.29 -3.09 4.31
N ILE A 90 -11.63 -2.89 5.46
CA ILE A 90 -10.63 -1.83 5.63
C ILE A 90 -9.42 -2.10 4.72
N ALA A 91 -8.94 -3.35 4.67
CA ALA A 91 -7.83 -3.76 3.82
C ALA A 91 -8.11 -3.53 2.33
N GLN A 92 -9.33 -3.81 1.87
CA GLN A 92 -9.76 -3.50 0.49
C GLN A 92 -9.74 -1.99 0.20
N SER A 93 -10.08 -1.17 1.21
CA SER A 93 -10.13 0.29 1.08
C SER A 93 -8.74 0.93 1.14
N ALA A 94 -7.75 0.26 1.75
CA ALA A 94 -6.39 0.79 1.92
C ALA A 94 -5.71 1.15 0.59
N PHE A 95 -5.95 0.37 -0.47
CA PHE A 95 -5.41 0.67 -1.80
C PHE A 95 -5.99 1.96 -2.38
N ALA A 96 -7.29 2.18 -2.22
CA ALA A 96 -7.92 3.39 -2.71
C ALA A 96 -7.52 4.63 -1.90
N VAL A 97 -7.37 4.49 -0.57
CA VAL A 97 -6.83 5.56 0.28
C VAL A 97 -5.45 5.98 -0.23
N TYR A 98 -4.57 5.01 -0.51
CA TYR A 98 -3.24 5.30 -1.09
C TYR A 98 -3.35 6.10 -2.38
N LEU A 99 -4.20 5.69 -3.32
CA LEU A 99 -4.41 6.41 -4.60
C LEU A 99 -4.93 7.84 -4.39
N ILE A 100 -5.87 8.04 -3.46
CA ILE A 100 -6.42 9.37 -3.14
C ILE A 100 -5.31 10.27 -2.58
N THR A 101 -4.50 9.76 -1.64
CA THR A 101 -3.44 10.54 -1.00
C THR A 101 -2.26 10.86 -1.94
N GLU A 102 -1.93 9.94 -2.85
CA GLU A 102 -0.86 10.13 -3.83
C GLU A 102 -1.28 10.97 -5.05
N TYR A 103 -2.57 11.25 -5.20
CA TYR A 103 -3.07 12.07 -6.29
C TYR A 103 -2.48 13.48 -6.20
N PRO A 104 -1.90 14.04 -7.28
CA PRO A 104 -1.15 15.30 -7.23
C PRO A 104 -1.92 16.44 -6.59
N ALA A 105 -3.20 16.61 -6.93
CA ALA A 105 -4.04 17.68 -6.40
C ALA A 105 -4.34 17.51 -4.90
N THR A 106 -4.66 16.28 -4.47
CA THR A 106 -4.90 15.95 -3.06
C THR A 106 -3.64 16.17 -2.23
N ARG A 107 -2.49 15.74 -2.76
CA ARG A 107 -1.19 15.92 -2.10
C ARG A 107 -0.85 17.39 -1.92
N THR A 108 -1.06 18.22 -2.94
CA THR A 108 -0.84 19.67 -2.81
C THR A 108 -1.82 20.31 -1.83
N LEU A 109 -3.08 19.89 -1.83
CA LEU A 109 -4.09 20.41 -0.92
C LEU A 109 -3.76 20.07 0.55
N LEU A 110 -3.39 18.82 0.81
CA LEU A 110 -3.02 18.34 2.16
C LEU A 110 -1.77 19.03 2.69
N TRP A 111 -0.69 19.05 1.91
CA TRP A 111 0.63 19.43 2.43
C TRP A 111 1.06 20.87 2.11
N LYS A 112 0.35 21.58 1.23
CA LYS A 112 0.59 23.02 0.99
C LYS A 112 -0.49 23.93 1.56
N HIS A 113 -1.74 23.47 1.67
CA HIS A 113 -2.86 24.31 2.09
C HIS A 113 -3.41 23.95 3.46
N LEU A 114 -3.49 22.66 3.81
CA LEU A 114 -4.07 22.22 5.10
C LEU A 114 -3.03 22.06 6.21
N PHE A 115 -1.86 21.50 5.90
CA PHE A 115 -0.82 21.21 6.89
C PHE A 115 0.55 21.69 6.39
N VAL A 116 0.95 22.90 6.79
CA VAL A 116 2.30 23.41 6.54
C VAL A 116 3.26 22.72 7.51
N LEU A 117 4.09 21.80 7.00
CA LEU A 117 4.96 20.96 7.84
C LEU A 117 5.99 21.78 8.64
N GLU A 118 6.41 22.94 8.13
CA GLU A 118 7.40 23.80 8.80
C GLU A 118 6.92 24.29 10.17
N ASP A 119 5.65 24.65 10.28
CA ASP A 119 5.06 25.11 11.55
C ASP A 119 4.84 23.95 12.54
N LEU A 120 4.57 22.74 12.03
CA LEU A 120 4.32 21.57 12.87
C LEU A 120 5.59 20.99 13.48
N TYR A 121 6.75 21.12 12.82
CA TYR A 121 7.99 20.49 13.28
C TYR A 121 8.60 21.17 14.52
N GLN A 122 8.31 22.46 14.74
CA GLN A 122 8.82 23.26 15.86
C GLN A 122 8.12 22.98 17.21
N GLN A 123 7.02 22.24 17.21
CA GLN A 123 6.21 21.99 18.41
C GLN A 123 6.72 20.78 19.23
N HIS A 124 6.66 20.88 20.56
CA HIS A 124 7.15 19.83 21.49
C HIS A 124 6.43 18.47 21.33
N PHE A 125 5.25 18.43 20.71
CA PHE A 125 4.49 17.21 20.41
C PHE A 125 4.31 16.95 18.90
N ALA A 126 5.24 17.44 18.06
CA ALA A 126 5.16 17.36 16.60
C ALA A 126 4.84 15.94 16.09
N ILE A 127 5.52 14.91 16.62
CA ILE A 127 5.34 13.52 16.17
C ILE A 127 3.91 13.02 16.40
N LEU A 128 3.35 13.31 17.58
CA LEU A 128 2.01 12.83 17.96
C LEU A 128 0.92 13.57 17.18
N GLN A 129 1.12 14.87 16.93
CA GLN A 129 0.24 15.67 16.08
C GLN A 129 0.25 15.18 14.62
N ILE A 130 1.43 14.89 14.05
CA ILE A 130 1.56 14.34 12.70
C ILE A 130 0.87 12.99 12.60
N LEU A 131 1.08 12.11 13.59
CA LEU A 131 0.38 10.82 13.65
C LEU A 131 -1.15 11.00 13.71
N GLY A 132 -1.63 11.94 14.53
CA GLY A 132 -3.06 12.25 14.63
C GLY A 132 -3.64 12.75 13.31
N ILE A 133 -2.94 13.67 12.64
CA ILE A 133 -3.33 14.20 11.33
C ILE A 133 -3.37 13.08 10.28
N LEU A 134 -2.33 12.25 10.20
CA LEU A 134 -2.28 11.10 9.30
C LEU A 134 -3.46 10.14 9.55
N LEU A 135 -3.78 9.88 10.81
CA LEU A 135 -4.92 9.04 11.19
C LEU A 135 -6.24 9.66 10.74
N ILE A 136 -6.44 10.97 10.94
CA ILE A 136 -7.64 11.69 10.47
C ILE A 136 -7.74 11.63 8.95
N ILE A 137 -6.66 11.91 8.21
CA ILE A 137 -6.64 11.83 6.75
C ILE A 137 -7.02 10.43 6.28
N TYR A 138 -6.45 9.40 6.91
CA TYR A 138 -6.74 8.01 6.58
C TYR A 138 -8.22 7.66 6.82
N LEU A 139 -8.79 8.08 7.95
CA LEU A 139 -10.20 7.89 8.26
C LEU A 139 -11.11 8.57 7.23
N VAL A 140 -10.83 9.84 6.89
CA VAL A 140 -11.60 10.58 5.89
C VAL A 140 -11.53 9.90 4.52
N CYS A 141 -10.32 9.51 4.08
CA CYS A 141 -10.17 8.81 2.80
C CYS A 141 -10.88 7.45 2.80
N THR A 142 -10.86 6.72 3.92
CA THR A 142 -11.58 5.44 4.07
C THR A 142 -13.09 5.64 4.01
N LEU A 143 -13.62 6.70 4.62
CA LEU A 143 -15.04 7.05 4.54
C LEU A 143 -15.47 7.39 3.10
N ILE A 144 -14.67 8.19 2.40
CA ILE A 144 -14.88 8.47 0.96
C ILE A 144 -14.88 7.17 0.16
N ASP A 145 -13.97 6.24 0.48
CA ASP A 145 -13.91 4.95 -0.19
C ASP A 145 -15.16 4.09 0.06
N PHE A 146 -15.68 4.08 1.29
CA PHE A 146 -16.94 3.40 1.60
C PHE A 146 -18.14 4.01 0.90
N VAL A 147 -18.20 5.34 0.77
CA VAL A 147 -19.23 6.01 -0.04
C VAL A 147 -19.11 5.57 -1.49
N ARG A 148 -17.90 5.52 -2.06
CA ARG A 148 -17.68 5.01 -3.42
C ARG A 148 -18.16 3.56 -3.54
N GLN A 149 -17.74 2.67 -2.65
CA GLN A 149 -18.16 1.26 -2.64
C GLN A 149 -19.69 1.13 -2.53
N GLY A 150 -20.34 1.96 -1.69
CA GLY A 150 -21.78 2.02 -1.54
C GLY A 150 -22.47 2.53 -2.82
N LEU A 151 -21.93 3.55 -3.47
CA LEU A 151 -22.44 4.09 -4.73
C LEU A 151 -22.33 3.05 -5.85
N PHE A 152 -21.22 2.30 -5.94
CA PHE A 152 -21.10 1.19 -6.88
C PHE A 152 -22.07 0.04 -6.52
N ALA A 153 -22.25 -0.26 -5.23
CA ALA A 153 -23.21 -1.25 -4.79
C ALA A 153 -24.67 -0.84 -5.07
N VAL A 154 -24.99 0.44 -5.08
CA VAL A 154 -26.36 0.92 -5.37
C VAL A 154 -26.58 1.10 -6.87
N THR A 155 -25.62 1.70 -7.58
CA THR A 155 -25.73 2.06 -9.01
C THR A 155 -25.38 0.89 -9.94
N VAL A 156 -24.30 0.16 -9.66
CA VAL A 156 -23.78 -0.90 -10.55
C VAL A 156 -24.35 -2.27 -10.16
N ASN A 157 -24.59 -2.55 -8.88
CA ASN A 157 -25.16 -3.84 -8.45
C ASN A 157 -26.64 -4.02 -8.83
N ARG A 158 -27.33 -3.00 -9.37
CA ARG A 158 -28.69 -3.19 -9.91
C ARG A 158 -28.72 -4.07 -11.17
N ASN A 159 -27.59 -4.26 -11.85
CA ASN A 159 -27.46 -5.05 -13.07
C ASN A 159 -26.30 -6.08 -13.03
N ARG A 160 -25.89 -6.57 -11.86
CA ARG A 160 -24.90 -7.64 -11.80
C ARG A 160 -25.56 -8.96 -12.18
N GLY A 161 -25.22 -9.48 -13.36
CA GLY A 161 -25.69 -10.79 -13.85
C GLY A 161 -26.62 -10.69 -15.04
N ARG A 162 -27.65 -9.83 -15.02
CA ARG A 162 -28.73 -9.88 -16.03
C ARG A 162 -28.28 -9.72 -17.48
N TRP A 163 -27.31 -8.85 -17.78
CA TRP A 163 -26.79 -8.74 -19.16
C TRP A 163 -25.90 -9.92 -19.55
N LEU A 164 -25.13 -10.47 -18.59
CA LEU A 164 -24.31 -11.66 -18.81
C LEU A 164 -25.19 -12.91 -18.96
N GLU A 165 -26.26 -13.05 -18.16
CA GLU A 165 -27.28 -14.09 -18.27
C GLU A 165 -28.02 -14.00 -19.60
N LEU A 166 -28.43 -12.81 -20.04
CA LEU A 166 -29.09 -12.63 -21.34
C LEU A 166 -28.17 -12.99 -22.52
N VAL A 167 -26.88 -12.64 -22.45
CA VAL A 167 -25.89 -13.02 -23.46
C VAL A 167 -25.64 -14.53 -23.41
N TRP A 168 -25.55 -15.12 -22.22
CA TRP A 168 -25.34 -16.56 -22.03
C TRP A 168 -26.52 -17.39 -22.54
N ASP A 169 -27.76 -17.00 -22.22
CA ASP A 169 -28.98 -17.64 -22.72
C ASP A 169 -29.10 -17.54 -24.25
N GLY A 170 -28.69 -16.41 -24.82
CA GLY A 170 -28.66 -16.21 -26.28
C GLY A 170 -27.67 -17.16 -26.96
N ILE A 171 -26.46 -17.29 -26.40
CA ILE A 171 -25.42 -18.20 -26.89
C ILE A 171 -25.87 -19.67 -26.74
N GLU A 172 -26.48 -20.04 -25.60
CA GLU A 172 -26.96 -21.40 -25.36
C GLU A 172 -28.05 -21.82 -26.36
N LYS A 173 -28.97 -20.91 -26.71
CA LYS A 173 -29.99 -21.15 -27.74
C LYS A 173 -29.38 -21.35 -29.14
N GLN A 174 -28.38 -20.55 -29.50
CA GLN A 174 -27.69 -20.71 -30.78
C GLN A 174 -26.95 -22.05 -30.89
N ILE A 175 -26.31 -22.49 -29.80
CA ILE A 175 -25.59 -23.76 -29.78
C ILE A 175 -26.56 -24.94 -29.93
N LYS A 176 -27.71 -24.93 -29.25
CA LYS A 176 -28.73 -26.00 -29.40
C LYS A 176 -29.28 -26.07 -30.82
N HIS A 177 -29.54 -24.92 -31.45
CA HIS A 177 -30.06 -24.88 -32.82
C HIS A 177 -29.06 -25.41 -33.87
N LEU A 178 -27.75 -25.36 -33.58
CA LEU A 178 -26.70 -25.90 -34.44
C LEU A 178 -26.43 -27.40 -34.24
N GLN A 179 -26.97 -28.01 -33.17
CA GLN A 179 -26.84 -29.45 -32.91
C GLN A 179 -28.06 -30.27 -33.40
N GLU A 180 -29.16 -29.59 -33.76
CA GLU A 180 -30.41 -30.21 -34.26
C GLU A 180 -30.53 -30.18 -35.80
N GLU A 181 -29.62 -29.49 -36.51
CA GLU A 181 -29.43 -29.60 -37.98
C GLU A 181 -28.36 -30.65 -38.33
#